data_AF-A0A410MD49-F1
#
_entry.id   AF-A0A410MD49-F1
#
_cell.length_a   1.000
_cell.length_b   1.000
_cell.length_c   1.000
_cell.angle_alpha   90.00
_cell.angle_beta   90.00
_cell.angle_gamma   90.00
#
_symmetry.space_group_name_H-M   'P 1'
#
loop_
_entity.id
_entity.type
_entity.pdbx_description
1 polymer ?
#
loop_
_entity_poly.entity_id
_entity_poly.type
_entity_poly.pdbx_seq_one_letter_code
_entity_poly.pdbx_strand_id
1 'polypeptide(L)'
;MGNQSFATAINCMDGRAQLPVIHWMQKQYGAEYIDMITEAGPTKFLLEGSEEQLASVHAKIRISAENHGSGVVAIVGHYDCAGNPCPKEDKVQQIRSSVDLIHSWDFPVDVIGLYVNDQWEVEVVTE
;
A
#
# COMPACT_ATOMS: atom_id res chain seq x y z
N MET A 1 6.45 18.10 -20.50
CA MET A 1 6.78 17.60 -19.15
C MET A 1 7.08 16.12 -19.33
N GLY A 2 8.22 15.65 -18.85
CA GLY A 2 8.64 14.26 -19.06
C GLY A 2 7.57 13.29 -18.53
N ASN A 3 7.41 12.16 -19.22
CA ASN A 3 6.40 11.14 -18.97
C ASN A 3 6.75 10.34 -17.69
N GLN A 4 6.88 11.01 -16.54
CA GLN A 4 7.25 10.39 -15.28
C GLN A 4 6.08 9.54 -14.80
N SER A 5 6.31 8.24 -14.63
CA SER A 5 5.30 7.26 -14.21
C SER A 5 5.27 7.16 -12.68
N PHE A 6 4.08 7.27 -12.11
CA PHE A 6 3.85 7.11 -10.67
C PHE A 6 3.14 5.79 -10.39
N ALA A 7 3.37 5.25 -9.20
CA ALA A 7 2.57 4.22 -8.57
C ALA A 7 2.32 4.58 -7.10
N THR A 8 1.35 3.96 -6.43
CA THR A 8 1.02 4.29 -5.03
C THR A 8 1.25 3.10 -4.12
N ALA A 9 1.76 3.33 -2.91
CA ALA A 9 1.81 2.32 -1.86
C ALA A 9 1.24 2.86 -0.55
N ILE A 10 0.31 2.11 0.04
CA ILE A 10 -0.13 2.29 1.43
C ILE A 10 0.71 1.35 2.29
N ASN A 11 1.68 1.91 3.01
CA ASN A 11 2.71 1.15 3.71
C ASN A 11 2.89 1.64 5.15
N CYS A 12 3.66 0.91 5.94
CA CYS A 12 3.99 1.31 7.29
C CYS A 12 4.95 2.52 7.29
N MET A 13 4.86 3.35 8.32
CA MET A 13 5.88 4.35 8.61
C MET A 13 7.26 3.73 8.95
N ASP A 14 7.32 2.43 9.20
CA ASP A 14 8.57 1.68 9.39
C ASP A 14 9.43 1.73 8.12
N GLY A 15 10.52 2.50 8.19
CA GLY A 15 11.44 2.72 7.07
C GLY A 15 12.07 1.43 6.52
N ARG A 16 12.15 0.36 7.33
CA ARG A 16 12.66 -0.95 6.89
C ARG A 16 11.79 -1.56 5.79
N ALA A 17 10.48 -1.30 5.82
CA ALA A 17 9.51 -1.81 4.85
C ALA A 17 9.34 -0.90 3.61
N GLN A 18 9.83 0.35 3.64
CA GLN A 18 9.57 1.30 2.55
C GLN A 18 10.46 1.05 1.33
N LEU A 19 11.77 0.92 1.50
CA LEU A 19 12.71 0.71 0.38
C LEU A 19 12.46 -0.60 -0.39
N PRO A 20 12.19 -1.75 0.27
CA PRO A 20 11.84 -2.98 -0.45
C PRO A 20 10.63 -2.81 -1.36
N VAL A 21 9.58 -2.16 -0.86
CA VAL A 21 8.34 -1.91 -1.62
C VAL A 21 8.60 -0.95 -2.77
N ILE A 22 9.32 0.16 -2.52
CA ILE A 22 9.63 1.14 -3.55
C ILE A 22 10.35 0.47 -4.71
N HIS A 23 11.45 -0.23 -4.44
CA HIS A 23 12.25 -0.86 -5.49
C HIS A 23 11.48 -1.96 -6.21
N TRP A 24 10.69 -2.75 -5.49
CA TRP A 24 9.87 -3.81 -6.08
C TRP A 24 8.83 -3.21 -7.04
N MET A 25 8.09 -2.18 -6.62
CA MET A 25 7.07 -1.54 -7.45
C MET A 25 7.66 -0.81 -8.65
N GLN A 26 8.77 -0.08 -8.47
CA GLN A 26 9.48 0.57 -9.58
C GLN A 26 9.90 -0.45 -10.64
N LYS A 27 10.49 -1.57 -10.20
CA LYS A 27 10.90 -2.65 -11.11
C LYS A 27 9.68 -3.28 -11.80
N GLN A 28 8.60 -3.52 -11.06
CA GLN A 28 7.50 -4.33 -11.55
C GLN A 28 6.53 -3.57 -12.46
N TYR A 29 6.34 -2.28 -12.21
CA TYR A 29 5.43 -1.43 -12.99
C TYR A 29 6.15 -0.41 -13.87
N GLY A 30 7.49 -0.36 -13.83
CA GLY A 30 8.27 0.66 -14.54
C GLY A 30 7.96 2.08 -14.04
N ALA A 31 7.48 2.22 -12.80
CA ALA A 31 7.24 3.50 -12.16
C ALA A 31 8.57 4.17 -11.79
N GLU A 32 8.69 5.48 -12.03
CA GLU A 32 9.85 6.27 -11.59
C GLU A 32 9.71 6.64 -10.10
N TYR A 33 8.50 7.00 -9.69
CA TYR A 33 8.20 7.44 -8.32
C TYR A 33 7.07 6.63 -7.69
N ILE A 34 7.17 6.43 -6.38
CA ILE A 34 6.15 5.76 -5.59
C ILE A 34 5.60 6.75 -4.58
N ASP A 35 4.32 7.10 -4.72
CA ASP A 35 3.60 7.88 -3.71
C ASP A 35 3.36 7.01 -2.48
N MET A 36 4.04 7.35 -1.39
CA MET A 36 3.98 6.62 -0.14
C MET A 36 2.94 7.24 0.80
N ILE A 37 1.82 6.55 1.00
CA ILE A 37 0.84 6.86 2.04
C ILE A 37 1.20 6.01 3.26
N THR A 38 1.62 6.66 4.35
CA THR A 38 2.19 5.94 5.50
C THR A 38 1.37 6.10 6.77
N GLU A 39 1.22 4.99 7.50
CA GLU A 39 0.60 4.92 8.83
C GLU A 39 1.30 3.87 9.69
N ALA A 40 1.18 3.95 11.02
CA ALA A 40 1.64 2.85 11.87
C ALA A 40 0.67 1.66 11.75
N GLY A 41 1.13 0.53 11.17
CA GLY A 41 0.27 -0.63 10.97
C GLY A 41 -0.86 -0.39 9.95
N PRO A 42 -0.53 -0.12 8.67
CA PRO A 42 -1.46 0.41 7.67
C PRO A 42 -2.68 -0.49 7.44
N THR A 43 -2.53 -1.81 7.46
CA THR A 43 -3.65 -2.75 7.28
C THR A 43 -4.66 -2.68 8.43
N LYS A 44 -4.18 -2.50 9.67
CA LYS A 44 -5.05 -2.26 10.82
C LYS A 44 -5.71 -0.88 10.73
N PHE A 45 -4.93 0.13 10.35
CA PHE A 45 -5.43 1.49 10.16
C PHE A 45 -6.57 1.54 9.13
N LEU A 46 -6.45 0.83 8.01
CA LEU A 46 -7.50 0.77 6.99
C LEU A 46 -8.77 0.06 7.48
N LEU A 47 -8.63 -1.00 8.29
CA LEU A 47 -9.77 -1.82 8.70
C LEU A 47 -10.47 -1.31 9.98
N GLU A 48 -9.75 -0.57 10.83
CA GLU A 48 -10.24 -0.11 12.14
C GLU A 48 -10.23 1.42 12.27
N GLY A 49 -9.79 2.14 11.23
CA GLY A 49 -9.70 3.59 11.23
C GLY A 49 -11.06 4.28 11.26
N SER A 50 -11.08 5.52 11.78
CA SER A 50 -12.25 6.38 11.73
C SER A 50 -12.60 6.80 10.31
N GLU A 51 -13.82 7.30 10.10
CA GLU A 51 -14.23 7.86 8.80
C GLU A 51 -13.30 8.98 8.32
N GLU A 52 -12.81 9.83 9.22
CA GLU A 52 -11.86 10.91 8.90
C GLU A 52 -10.51 10.36 8.45
N GLN A 53 -10.02 9.32 9.11
CA GLN A 53 -8.78 8.64 8.74
C GLN A 53 -8.88 8.00 7.35
N LEU A 54 -9.99 7.30 7.07
CA LEU A 54 -10.24 6.70 5.76
C LEU A 54 -10.44 7.77 4.67
N ALA A 55 -11.15 8.86 4.97
CA ALA A 55 -11.31 9.99 4.05
C ALA A 55 -9.97 10.63 3.68
N SER A 56 -9.03 10.73 4.64
CA SER A 56 -7.67 11.21 4.39
C SER A 56 -6.90 10.31 3.42
N VAL A 57 -6.97 8.98 3.61
CA VAL A 57 -6.35 8.01 2.68
C VAL A 57 -7.00 8.09 1.30
N HIS A 58 -8.33 8.09 1.24
CA HIS A 58 -9.08 8.23 0.00
C HIS A 58 -8.68 9.50 -0.78
N ALA A 59 -8.53 10.64 -0.10
CA ALA A 59 -8.11 11.88 -0.75
C ALA A 59 -6.68 11.78 -1.34
N LYS A 60 -5.76 11.11 -0.64
CA LYS A 60 -4.38 10.90 -1.12
C LYS A 60 -4.32 9.95 -2.32
N ILE A 61 -5.09 8.85 -2.30
CA ILE A 61 -5.21 7.95 -3.46
C ILE A 61 -5.76 8.71 -4.66
N ARG A 62 -6.81 9.52 -4.46
CA ARG A 62 -7.39 10.34 -5.53
C ARG A 62 -6.35 11.24 -6.19
N ILE A 63 -5.55 11.95 -5.38
CA ILE A 63 -4.47 12.82 -5.91
C ILE A 63 -3.46 11.99 -6.71
N SER A 64 -3.01 10.85 -6.18
CA SER A 64 -2.05 9.99 -6.86
C SER A 64 -2.60 9.46 -8.20
N ALA A 65 -3.85 9.01 -8.21
CA ALA A 65 -4.51 8.49 -9.42
C ALA A 65 -4.80 9.60 -10.45
N GLU A 66 -5.42 10.70 -10.04
CA GLU A 66 -5.92 11.74 -10.95
C GLU A 66 -4.86 12.76 -11.36
N ASN A 67 -3.97 13.15 -10.44
CA ASN A 67 -2.98 14.21 -10.69
C ASN A 67 -1.62 13.65 -11.10
N HIS A 68 -1.19 12.52 -10.53
CA HIS A 68 0.09 11.90 -10.87
C HIS A 68 -0.05 10.77 -11.92
N GLY A 69 -1.27 10.31 -12.19
CA GLY A 69 -1.53 9.25 -13.16
C GLY A 69 -1.14 7.86 -12.66
N SER A 70 -1.13 7.65 -11.34
CA SER A 70 -0.86 6.34 -10.75
C SER A 70 -1.93 5.33 -11.19
N GLY A 71 -1.50 4.25 -11.85
CA GLY A 71 -2.39 3.18 -12.30
C GLY A 71 -2.51 2.00 -11.33
N VAL A 72 -1.74 1.99 -10.23
CA VAL A 72 -1.71 0.88 -9.27
C VAL A 72 -1.54 1.37 -7.84
N VAL A 73 -2.26 0.74 -6.90
CA VAL A 73 -2.17 0.96 -5.47
C VAL A 73 -1.80 -0.36 -4.78
N ALA A 74 -0.64 -0.39 -4.10
CA ALA A 74 -0.25 -1.52 -3.28
C ALA A 74 -0.63 -1.32 -1.81
N ILE A 75 -1.26 -2.33 -1.21
CA ILE A 75 -1.52 -2.40 0.23
C ILE A 75 -0.48 -3.29 0.87
N VAL A 76 0.29 -2.74 1.83
CA VAL A 76 1.46 -3.44 2.36
C VAL A 76 1.35 -3.76 3.84
N GLY A 77 1.46 -5.04 4.18
CA GLY A 77 1.81 -5.50 5.52
C GLY A 77 3.29 -5.89 5.60
N HIS A 78 3.87 -5.90 6.81
CA HIS A 78 5.24 -6.37 6.99
C HIS A 78 5.42 -7.20 8.27
N TYR A 79 6.46 -8.04 8.24
CA TYR A 79 7.00 -8.75 9.39
C TYR A 79 7.46 -7.76 10.48
N ASP A 80 7.31 -8.15 11.76
CA ASP A 80 7.79 -7.37 12.93
C ASP A 80 7.24 -5.92 12.97
N CYS A 81 5.94 -5.77 12.74
CA CYS A 81 5.27 -4.46 12.76
C CYS A 81 4.76 -4.09 14.15
N ALA A 82 5.36 -3.06 14.76
CA ALA A 82 4.93 -2.55 16.07
C ALA A 82 3.54 -1.89 16.04
N GLY A 83 3.16 -1.25 14.93
CA GLY A 83 1.85 -0.60 14.78
C GLY A 83 0.69 -1.58 14.59
N ASN A 84 0.99 -2.83 14.27
CA ASN A 84 0.02 -3.91 14.12
C ASN A 84 0.67 -5.26 14.49
N PRO A 85 0.86 -5.56 15.79
CA PRO A 85 1.59 -6.74 16.24
C PRO A 85 0.71 -7.99 16.15
N CYS A 86 0.65 -8.59 14.97
CA CYS A 86 -0.08 -9.83 14.69
C CYS A 86 0.75 -10.84 13.86
N PRO A 87 0.42 -12.14 13.91
CA PRO A 87 1.02 -13.18 13.07
C PRO A 87 0.91 -12.90 11.56
N LYS A 88 1.74 -13.59 10.77
CA LYS A 88 1.77 -13.45 9.29
C LYS A 88 0.41 -13.77 8.68
N GLU A 89 -0.25 -14.81 9.16
CA GLU A 89 -1.54 -15.28 8.65
C GLU A 89 -2.63 -14.20 8.80
N ASP A 90 -2.72 -13.59 9.98
CA ASP A 90 -3.66 -12.51 10.26
C ASP A 90 -3.33 -11.28 9.40
N LYS A 91 -2.04 -10.95 9.25
CA LYS A 91 -1.58 -9.87 8.37
C LYS A 91 -2.03 -10.07 6.93
N VAL A 92 -1.83 -11.29 6.41
CA VAL A 92 -2.20 -11.68 5.05
C VAL A 92 -3.70 -11.53 4.84
N GLN A 93 -4.53 -11.93 5.80
CA GLN A 93 -5.97 -11.72 5.70
C GLN A 93 -6.35 -10.24 5.75
N GLN A 94 -5.73 -9.46 6.63
CA GLN A 94 -5.95 -8.02 6.68
C GLN A 94 -5.53 -7.31 5.39
N ILE A 95 -4.45 -7.75 4.74
CA ILE A 95 -4.03 -7.25 3.42
C ILE A 95 -5.16 -7.48 2.41
N ARG A 96 -5.71 -8.70 2.32
CA ARG A 96 -6.81 -9.01 1.40
C ARG A 96 -8.06 -8.18 1.67
N SER A 97 -8.51 -8.11 2.92
CA SER A 97 -9.66 -7.29 3.30
C SER A 97 -9.43 -5.80 3.03
N SER A 98 -8.19 -5.32 3.16
CA SER A 98 -7.84 -3.94 2.82
C SER A 98 -7.85 -3.71 1.31
N VAL A 99 -7.40 -4.68 0.50
CA VAL A 99 -7.52 -4.63 -0.97
C VAL A 99 -9.00 -4.55 -1.38
N ASP A 100 -9.85 -5.40 -0.81
CA ASP A 100 -11.31 -5.36 -1.04
C ASP A 100 -11.93 -4.00 -0.66
N LEU A 101 -11.50 -3.43 0.48
CA LEU A 101 -11.93 -2.11 0.92
C LEU A 101 -11.56 -1.02 -0.09
N ILE A 102 -10.31 -0.99 -0.56
CA ILE A 102 -9.87 0.03 -1.52
C ILE A 102 -10.54 -0.17 -2.89
N HIS A 103 -10.75 -1.41 -3.33
CA HIS A 103 -11.56 -1.69 -4.51
C HIS A 103 -12.98 -1.13 -4.40
N SER A 104 -13.60 -1.20 -3.21
CA SER A 104 -14.95 -0.67 -2.99
C SER A 104 -15.04 0.86 -3.14
N TRP A 105 -13.90 1.57 -3.18
CA TRP A 105 -13.83 3.02 -3.41
C TRP A 105 -13.86 3.40 -4.90
N ASP A 106 -13.90 2.41 -5.81
CA ASP A 106 -14.15 2.59 -7.25
C ASP A 106 -13.16 3.54 -7.96
N PHE A 107 -11.89 3.47 -7.57
CA PHE A 107 -10.81 4.13 -8.30
C PHE A 107 -10.46 3.37 -9.58
N PRO A 108 -10.12 4.06 -10.69
CA PRO A 108 -9.71 3.42 -11.94
C PRO A 108 -8.23 2.98 -11.89
N VAL A 109 -7.88 2.18 -10.88
CA VAL A 109 -6.51 1.70 -10.62
C VAL A 109 -6.55 0.21 -10.26
N ASP A 110 -5.48 -0.51 -10.55
CA ASP A 110 -5.28 -1.86 -10.04
C ASP A 110 -4.94 -1.78 -8.53
N VAL A 111 -5.46 -2.72 -7.72
CA VAL A 111 -5.18 -2.76 -6.28
C VAL A 111 -4.58 -4.11 -5.95
N ILE A 112 -3.37 -4.11 -5.40
CA ILE A 112 -2.63 -5.34 -5.08
C ILE A 112 -2.31 -5.40 -3.59
N GLY A 113 -2.15 -6.62 -3.08
CA GLY A 113 -1.71 -6.87 -1.72
C GLY A 113 -0.27 -7.38 -1.67
N LEU A 114 0.58 -6.74 -0.87
CA LEU A 114 1.98 -7.12 -0.68
C LEU A 114 2.29 -7.41 0.79
N TYR A 115 3.18 -8.36 1.02
CA TYR A 115 3.76 -8.65 2.33
C TYR A 115 5.28 -8.55 2.27
N VAL A 116 5.88 -7.77 3.17
CA VAL A 116 7.33 -7.74 3.36
C VAL A 116 7.72 -8.77 4.42
N ASN A 117 8.48 -9.79 4.03
CA ASN A 117 8.83 -10.92 4.89
C ASN A 117 10.00 -10.62 5.85
N ASP A 118 10.42 -11.62 6.63
CA ASP A 118 11.48 -11.52 7.63
C ASP A 118 12.90 -11.36 7.02
N GLN A 119 13.05 -11.57 5.71
CA GLN A 119 14.25 -11.25 4.94
C GLN A 119 14.16 -9.87 4.26
N TRP A 120 13.09 -9.10 4.51
CA TRP A 120 12.80 -7.81 3.86
C TRP A 120 12.60 -7.91 2.35
N GLU A 121 12.09 -9.06 1.89
CA GLU A 121 11.69 -9.29 0.51
C GLU A 121 10.17 -9.15 0.35
N VAL A 122 9.73 -8.72 -0.84
CA VAL A 122 8.32 -8.48 -1.14
C VAL A 122 7.68 -9.75 -1.71
N GLU A 123 6.60 -10.19 -1.10
CA GLU A 123 5.73 -11.29 -1.52
C GLU A 123 4.38 -10.73 -1.99
N VAL A 124 3.89 -11.17 -3.16
CA VAL A 124 2.54 -10.84 -3.62
C VAL A 124 1.53 -11.75 -2.91
N VAL A 125 0.53 -11.13 -2.28
CA VAL A 125 -0.52 -11.81 -1.51
C VAL A 125 -1.82 -11.97 -2.31
N THR A 126 -2.16 -10.95 -3.09
CA THR A 126 -3.35 -10.90 -3.97
C THR A 126 -3.17 -9.83 -5.04
N GLU A 127 -3.81 -10.03 -6.19
CA GLU A 127 -3.94 -9.09 -7.32
C GLU A 127 -5.40 -8.99 -7.73
#